data_AF-A0A7C4EGI9-F1
#
_entry.id   AF-A0A7C4EGI9-F1
#
_cell.length_a   1.000
_cell.length_b   1.000
_cell.length_c   1.000
_cell.angle_alpha   90.00
_cell.angle_beta   90.00
_cell.angle_gamma   90.00
#
_symmetry.space_group_name_H-M   'P 1'
#
loop_
_entity.id
_entity.type
_entity.pdbx_description
1 polymer ?
#
loop_
_entity_poly.entity_id
_entity_poly.type
_entity_poly.pdbx_seq_one_letter_code
_entity_poly.pdbx_strand_id
1 'polypeptide(L)'
;MDTDEHGSNEIAEKIIGCVYRVANGLGCGFLEKVYENALFYELTKAGLEVKQQHPILIRYEGVVVGEYVADLLVEGRVLVELKAVQALDDVHTAQCINYLRGTGLVVCLLINFGRPKVQIKRLMGPAAMQGHESGTTDEHGWTQVRVVQCPNSGFTIRVYLCSSVVSMRFLHHG
;
A
#
# COMPACT_ATOMS: atom_id res chain seq x y z
N MET A 1 21.04 6.97 5.59
CA MET A 1 21.00 5.49 5.44
C MET A 1 19.78 5.11 6.22
N ASP A 2 18.62 5.33 5.61
CA ASP A 2 17.34 5.38 6.31
C ASP A 2 16.43 4.41 5.58
N THR A 3 16.22 3.22 6.14
CA THR A 3 15.28 2.25 5.58
C THR A 3 14.55 1.47 6.66
N ASP A 4 14.25 2.13 7.77
CA ASP A 4 13.41 1.59 8.85
C ASP A 4 12.03 2.28 8.89
N GLU A 5 11.38 2.43 7.73
CA GLU A 5 9.95 2.76 7.71
C GLU A 5 9.13 1.53 8.17
N HIS A 6 8.98 1.42 9.49
CA HIS A 6 7.90 0.71 10.19
C HIS A 6 7.80 -0.80 9.91
N GLY A 7 8.91 -1.55 9.96
CA GLY A 7 8.91 -3.03 9.90
C GLY A 7 8.50 -3.64 8.55
N SER A 8 8.18 -2.81 7.56
CA SER A 8 7.78 -3.27 6.22
C SER A 8 8.89 -4.02 5.49
N ASN A 9 10.16 -3.75 5.84
CA ASN A 9 11.31 -4.44 5.26
C ASN A 9 11.38 -5.91 5.73
N GLU A 10 11.25 -6.15 7.03
CA GLU A 10 11.24 -7.50 7.60
C GLU A 10 10.06 -8.33 7.07
N ILE A 11 8.88 -7.70 6.94
CA ILE A 11 7.70 -8.33 6.34
C ILE A 11 7.98 -8.68 4.88
N ALA A 12 8.56 -7.77 4.10
CA ALA A 12 8.90 -8.02 2.71
C ALA A 12 9.91 -9.17 2.55
N GLU A 13 10.94 -9.24 3.41
CA GLU A 13 11.91 -10.34 3.42
C GLU A 13 11.26 -11.69 3.72
N LYS A 14 10.35 -11.74 4.71
CA LYS A 14 9.54 -12.94 5.00
C LYS A 14 8.68 -13.34 3.80
N ILE A 15 8.04 -12.37 3.14
CA ILE A 15 7.23 -12.62 1.94
C ILE A 15 8.11 -13.23 0.84
N ILE A 16 9.27 -12.62 0.57
CA ILE A 16 10.22 -13.11 -0.45
C ILE A 16 10.66 -14.55 -0.15
N GLY A 17 10.92 -14.89 1.11
CA GLY A 17 11.21 -16.26 1.52
C GLY A 17 10.08 -17.24 1.18
N CYS A 18 8.81 -16.84 1.39
CA CYS A 18 7.64 -17.63 1.03
C CYS A 18 7.49 -17.79 -0.49
N VAL A 19 7.74 -16.71 -1.25
CA VAL A 19 7.72 -16.72 -2.71
C VAL A 19 8.66 -17.76 -3.30
N TYR A 20 9.90 -17.84 -2.78
CA TYR A 20 10.84 -18.85 -3.23
C TYR A 20 10.41 -20.27 -2.87
N ARG A 21 9.78 -20.49 -1.72
CA ARG A 21 9.22 -21.82 -1.38
C ARG A 21 8.12 -22.23 -2.35
N VAL A 22 7.22 -21.31 -2.70
CA VAL A 22 6.17 -21.55 -3.71
C VAL A 22 6.79 -21.82 -5.08
N ALA A 23 7.74 -21.00 -5.53
CA ALA A 23 8.40 -21.17 -6.82
C ALA A 23 9.13 -22.52 -6.92
N ASN A 24 9.85 -22.92 -5.87
CA ASN A 24 10.57 -24.19 -5.83
C ASN A 24 9.62 -25.41 -5.74
N GLY A 25 8.47 -25.25 -5.08
CA GLY A 25 7.50 -26.33 -4.91
C GLY A 25 6.60 -26.55 -6.13
N LEU A 26 6.15 -25.49 -6.78
CA LEU A 26 5.21 -25.56 -7.92
C LEU A 26 5.89 -25.42 -9.29
N GLY A 27 7.06 -24.79 -9.37
CA GLY A 27 7.65 -24.40 -10.64
C GLY A 27 6.83 -23.32 -11.36
N CYS A 28 6.96 -23.24 -12.68
CA CYS A 28 6.21 -22.31 -13.53
C CYS A 28 5.21 -23.05 -14.45
N GLY A 29 4.18 -22.34 -14.96
CA GLY A 29 3.21 -22.88 -15.92
C GLY A 29 1.76 -22.94 -15.41
N PHE A 30 1.52 -22.66 -14.13
CA PHE A 30 0.17 -22.53 -13.58
C PHE A 30 -0.43 -21.13 -13.80
N LEU A 31 -1.74 -21.03 -13.62
CA LEU A 31 -2.47 -19.77 -13.59
C LEU A 31 -2.11 -18.95 -12.33
N GLU A 32 -2.23 -17.64 -12.44
CA GLU A 32 -1.96 -16.67 -11.36
C GLU A 32 -2.65 -17.05 -10.04
N LYS A 33 -3.93 -17.43 -10.10
CA LYS A 33 -4.71 -17.81 -8.92
C LYS A 33 -4.12 -18.98 -8.14
N VAL A 34 -3.41 -19.90 -8.80
CA VAL A 34 -2.75 -21.02 -8.14
C VAL A 34 -1.59 -20.52 -7.27
N TYR A 35 -0.77 -19.60 -7.79
CA TYR A 35 0.31 -18.99 -7.03
C TYR A 35 -0.21 -18.12 -5.89
N GLU A 36 -1.31 -17.39 -6.10
CA GLU A 36 -1.97 -16.61 -5.05
C GLU A 36 -2.38 -17.49 -3.87
N ASN A 37 -3.07 -18.60 -4.13
CA ASN A 37 -3.50 -19.53 -3.09
C ASN A 37 -2.31 -20.19 -2.38
N ALA A 38 -1.28 -20.58 -3.13
CA ALA A 38 -0.09 -21.18 -2.56
C ALA A 38 0.70 -20.19 -1.69
N LEU A 39 0.82 -18.94 -2.13
CA LEU A 39 1.52 -17.90 -1.39
C LEU A 39 0.74 -17.49 -0.14
N PHE A 40 -0.58 -17.36 -0.23
CA PHE A 40 -1.45 -17.14 0.93
C PHE A 40 -1.25 -18.21 2.00
N TYR A 41 -1.23 -19.49 1.59
CA TYR A 41 -0.97 -20.60 2.51
C TYR A 41 0.40 -20.51 3.19
N GLU A 42 1.47 -20.28 2.40
CA GLU A 42 2.83 -20.18 2.95
C GLU A 42 3.03 -18.99 3.88
N LEU A 43 2.42 -17.84 3.57
CA LEU A 43 2.47 -16.65 4.42
C LEU A 43 1.69 -16.84 5.73
N THR A 44 0.48 -17.42 5.65
CA THR A 44 -0.33 -17.72 6.84
C THR A 44 0.39 -18.73 7.75
N LYS A 45 0.99 -19.76 7.15
CA LYS A 45 1.82 -20.74 7.87
C LYS A 45 3.06 -20.11 8.52
N ALA A 46 3.59 -19.04 7.94
CA ALA A 46 4.67 -18.25 8.52
C ALA A 46 4.21 -17.29 9.63
N GLY A 47 2.92 -17.32 10.00
CA GLY A 47 2.35 -16.54 11.09
C GLY A 47 2.01 -15.09 10.74
N LEU A 48 1.88 -14.76 9.45
CA LEU A 48 1.52 -13.42 8.98
C LEU A 48 -0.01 -13.29 8.83
N GLU A 49 -0.56 -12.11 9.14
CA GLU A 49 -1.91 -11.74 8.75
C GLU A 49 -1.94 -11.45 7.25
N VAL A 50 -2.80 -12.15 6.51
CA VAL A 50 -2.93 -11.99 5.06
C VAL A 50 -4.40 -11.89 4.66
N LYS A 51 -4.70 -10.91 3.80
CA LYS A 51 -6.02 -10.75 3.17
C LYS A 51 -5.89 -10.99 1.68
N GLN A 52 -6.56 -12.02 1.17
CA GLN A 52 -6.67 -12.31 -0.26
C GLN A 52 -7.73 -11.43 -0.92
N GLN A 53 -7.49 -11.06 -2.19
CA GLN A 53 -8.45 -10.30 -3.01
C GLN A 53 -8.98 -9.08 -2.26
N HIS A 54 -8.07 -8.30 -1.67
CA HIS A 54 -8.44 -7.21 -0.78
C HIS A 54 -8.91 -5.99 -1.58
N PRO A 55 -10.17 -5.54 -1.39
CA PRO A 55 -10.71 -4.41 -2.11
C PRO A 55 -10.14 -3.09 -1.57
N ILE A 56 -9.74 -2.22 -2.49
CA ILE A 56 -9.12 -0.93 -2.23
C ILE A 56 -9.91 0.14 -3.00
N LEU A 57 -10.45 1.09 -2.26
CA LEU A 57 -11.19 2.21 -2.84
C LEU A 57 -10.24 3.24 -3.46
N ILE A 58 -10.46 3.54 -4.74
CA ILE A 58 -9.71 4.57 -5.46
C ILE A 58 -10.50 5.87 -5.42
N ARG A 59 -9.85 6.94 -4.96
CA ARG A 59 -10.45 8.26 -4.82
C ARG A 59 -9.83 9.27 -5.78
N TYR A 60 -10.70 10.06 -6.42
CA TYR A 60 -10.34 11.24 -7.19
C TYR A 60 -11.07 12.43 -6.57
N GLU A 61 -10.31 13.44 -6.13
CA GLU A 61 -10.86 14.63 -5.45
C GLU A 61 -11.80 14.29 -4.26
N GLY A 62 -11.46 13.23 -3.52
CA GLY A 62 -12.25 12.75 -2.38
C GLY A 62 -13.43 11.84 -2.74
N VAL A 63 -13.85 11.83 -4.01
CA VAL A 63 -14.92 10.97 -4.52
C VAL A 63 -14.38 9.59 -4.86
N VAL A 64 -15.08 8.53 -4.43
CA VAL A 64 -14.75 7.16 -4.85
C VAL A 64 -15.11 7.00 -6.33
N VAL A 65 -14.10 6.72 -7.15
CA VAL A 65 -14.25 6.58 -8.62
C VAL A 65 -14.05 5.15 -9.10
N GLY A 66 -13.65 4.25 -8.21
CA GLY A 66 -13.50 2.85 -8.53
C GLY A 66 -12.96 2.03 -7.38
N GLU A 67 -12.83 0.75 -7.66
CA GLU A 67 -12.28 -0.24 -6.75
C GLU A 67 -11.17 -0.99 -7.47
N TYR A 68 -10.05 -1.16 -6.78
CA TYR A 68 -8.98 -2.06 -7.18
C TYR A 68 -8.93 -3.21 -6.20
N VAL A 69 -8.74 -4.43 -6.70
CA VAL A 69 -8.63 -5.62 -5.86
C VAL A 69 -7.18 -6.07 -5.90
N ALA A 70 -6.47 -5.93 -4.79
CA ALA A 70 -5.11 -6.43 -4.66
C ALA A 70 -5.12 -7.94 -4.40
N ASP A 71 -4.17 -8.68 -4.99
CA ASP A 71 -4.09 -10.12 -4.78
C ASP A 71 -3.90 -10.48 -3.32
N LEU A 72 -2.92 -9.86 -2.64
CA LEU A 72 -2.72 -10.00 -1.21
C LEU A 72 -2.39 -8.66 -0.54
N LEU A 73 -2.96 -8.44 0.64
CA LEU A 73 -2.51 -7.44 1.60
C LEU A 73 -1.97 -8.15 2.84
N VAL A 74 -0.70 -7.95 3.15
CA VAL A 74 0.01 -8.61 4.25
C VAL A 74 0.25 -7.63 5.39
N GLU A 75 -0.13 -7.99 6.61
CA GLU A 75 0.01 -7.20 7.85
C GLU A 75 -0.61 -5.79 7.77
N GLY A 76 -1.52 -5.58 6.82
CA GLY A 76 -2.07 -4.24 6.51
C GLY A 76 -1.04 -3.24 6.00
N ARG A 77 0.16 -3.68 5.58
CA ARG A 77 1.31 -2.80 5.26
C ARG A 77 1.90 -3.03 3.87
N VAL A 78 1.97 -4.28 3.43
CA VAL A 78 2.63 -4.66 2.17
C VAL A 78 1.60 -5.19 1.20
N LEU A 79 1.46 -4.52 0.05
CA LEU A 79 0.71 -5.05 -1.09
C LEU A 79 1.56 -6.06 -1.83
N VAL A 80 0.94 -7.14 -2.27
CA VAL A 80 1.55 -8.13 -3.14
C VAL A 80 0.66 -8.29 -4.35
N GLU A 81 1.25 -8.10 -5.53
CA GLU A 81 0.62 -8.28 -6.83
C GLU A 81 1.35 -9.40 -7.56
N LEU A 82 0.59 -10.39 -8.04
CA LEU A 82 1.11 -11.57 -8.70
C LEU A 82 0.88 -11.48 -10.19
N LYS A 83 1.83 -12.04 -10.94
CA LYS A 83 1.74 -12.23 -12.38
C LYS A 83 2.24 -13.62 -12.76
N ALA A 84 1.66 -14.20 -13.80
CA ALA A 84 2.13 -15.45 -14.40
C ALA A 84 2.41 -15.25 -15.90
N VAL A 85 3.27 -14.27 -16.22
CA VAL A 85 3.50 -13.79 -17.60
C VAL A 85 4.94 -14.00 -18.06
N GLN A 86 5.15 -14.04 -19.37
CA GLN A 86 6.49 -14.16 -19.96
C GLN A 86 7.38 -12.96 -19.64
N ALA A 87 6.86 -11.75 -19.48
CA ALA A 87 7.64 -10.59 -19.08
C ALA A 87 6.78 -9.56 -18.35
N LEU A 88 7.35 -8.92 -17.33
CA LEU A 88 6.76 -7.74 -16.73
C LEU A 88 7.04 -6.52 -17.62
N ASP A 89 5.99 -5.78 -17.96
CA ASP A 89 6.08 -4.48 -18.63
C ASP A 89 5.97 -3.30 -17.63
N ASP A 90 6.14 -2.09 -18.16
CA ASP A 90 6.06 -0.86 -17.38
C ASP A 90 4.63 -0.53 -16.92
N VAL A 91 3.60 -1.04 -17.63
CA VAL A 91 2.20 -0.85 -17.25
C VAL A 91 1.91 -1.53 -15.93
N HIS A 92 2.39 -2.77 -15.72
CA HIS A 92 2.26 -3.47 -14.43
C HIS A 92 2.87 -2.67 -13.27
N THR A 93 4.02 -2.04 -13.54
CA THR A 93 4.74 -1.24 -12.53
C THR A 93 3.99 0.06 -12.23
N ALA A 94 3.54 0.77 -13.26
CA ALA A 94 2.77 2.00 -13.13
C ALA A 94 1.44 1.78 -12.38
N GLN A 95 0.79 0.65 -12.66
CA GLN A 95 -0.44 0.23 -11.98
C GLN A 95 -0.23 0.14 -10.46
N CYS A 96 0.79 -0.60 -10.02
CA CYS A 96 1.14 -0.74 -8.61
C CYS A 96 1.45 0.60 -7.92
N ILE A 97 2.21 1.48 -8.60
CA ILE A 97 2.56 2.81 -8.06
C ILE A 97 1.32 3.67 -7.86
N ASN A 98 0.38 3.65 -8.80
CA ASN A 98 -0.87 4.40 -8.68
C ASN A 98 -1.71 3.90 -7.49
N TYR A 99 -1.69 2.61 -7.18
CA TYR A 99 -2.40 2.08 -6.02
C TYR A 99 -1.73 2.44 -4.69
N LEU A 100 -0.40 2.45 -4.63
CA LEU A 100 0.31 2.95 -3.44
C LEU A 100 -0.06 4.42 -3.16
N ARG A 101 -0.17 5.25 -4.22
CA ARG A 101 -0.65 6.63 -4.08
C ARG A 101 -2.09 6.74 -3.59
N GLY A 102 -2.99 5.87 -4.08
CA GLY A 102 -4.41 5.87 -3.71
C GLY A 102 -4.69 5.34 -2.29
N THR A 103 -3.85 4.45 -1.79
CA THR A 103 -4.01 3.78 -0.49
C THR A 103 -3.27 4.44 0.65
N GLY A 104 -2.20 5.18 0.35
CA GLY A 104 -1.25 5.65 1.37
C GLY A 104 -0.30 4.56 1.87
N LEU A 105 -0.32 3.36 1.28
CA LEU A 105 0.66 2.31 1.55
C LEU A 105 1.98 2.64 0.85
N VAL A 106 3.09 2.20 1.46
CA VAL A 106 4.43 2.60 1.03
C VAL A 106 5.13 1.49 0.23
N VAL A 107 4.74 0.22 0.40
CA VAL A 107 5.45 -0.92 -0.23
C VAL A 107 4.49 -1.80 -1.02
N CYS A 108 4.86 -2.07 -2.29
CA CYS A 108 4.26 -3.12 -3.11
C CYS A 108 5.35 -4.08 -3.62
N LEU A 109 5.07 -5.38 -3.56
CA LEU A 109 5.87 -6.44 -4.18
C LEU A 109 5.15 -6.96 -5.42
N LEU A 110 5.68 -6.64 -6.60
CA LEU A 110 5.22 -7.19 -7.87
C LEU A 110 6.04 -8.45 -8.20
N ILE A 111 5.38 -9.60 -8.23
CA ILE A 111 6.03 -10.91 -8.35
C ILE A 111 5.55 -11.60 -9.63
N ASN A 112 6.49 -12.07 -10.45
CA ASN A 112 6.19 -12.83 -11.65
C ASN A 112 6.67 -14.28 -11.54
N PHE A 113 5.73 -15.21 -11.59
CA PHE A 113 5.93 -16.66 -11.63
C PHE A 113 5.89 -17.26 -13.05
N GLY A 114 5.71 -16.43 -14.10
CA GLY A 114 5.61 -16.91 -15.49
C GLY A 114 6.90 -17.45 -16.10
N ARG A 115 8.01 -17.46 -15.35
CA ARG A 115 9.31 -18.00 -15.76
C ARG A 115 9.86 -18.97 -14.72
N PRO A 116 10.77 -19.90 -15.11
CA PRO A 116 11.42 -20.81 -14.16
C PRO A 116 12.15 -20.08 -13.02
N LYS A 117 12.71 -18.90 -13.30
CA LYS A 117 13.24 -18.00 -12.28
C LYS A 117 12.19 -16.95 -11.94
N VAL A 118 11.69 -16.99 -10.71
CA VAL A 118 10.76 -15.96 -10.20
C VAL A 118 11.41 -14.58 -10.26
N GLN A 119 10.63 -13.59 -10.71
CA GLN A 119 11.07 -12.20 -10.74
C GLN A 119 10.32 -11.44 -9.65
N ILE A 120 11.02 -10.63 -8.87
CA ILE A 120 10.43 -9.84 -7.79
C ILE A 120 10.88 -8.40 -7.99
N LYS A 121 9.92 -7.47 -8.08
CA LYS A 121 10.16 -6.02 -8.07
C LYS A 121 9.55 -5.44 -6.81
N ARG A 122 10.37 -4.75 -6.01
CA ARG A 122 9.88 -3.93 -4.90
C ARG A 122 9.64 -2.52 -5.40
N LEU A 123 8.42 -2.03 -5.22
CA LEU A 123 7.98 -0.70 -5.60
C LEU A 123 7.69 0.10 -4.34
N MET A 124 8.22 1.32 -4.31
CA MET A 124 8.03 2.25 -3.22
C MET A 124 7.02 3.32 -3.63
N GLY A 125 6.00 3.49 -2.82
CA GLY A 125 5.07 4.60 -2.92
C GLY A 125 5.75 5.90 -2.46
N PRO A 126 5.15 7.07 -2.73
CA PRO A 126 5.57 8.27 -2.04
C PRO A 126 5.45 8.02 -0.53
N ALA A 127 6.52 8.33 0.22
CA ALA A 127 6.51 8.25 1.68
C ALA A 127 5.25 8.93 2.18
N ALA A 128 4.49 8.24 3.03
CA ALA A 128 3.16 8.66 3.42
C ALA A 128 3.17 10.14 3.82
N MET A 129 2.32 10.93 3.17
CA MET A 129 1.82 12.18 3.74
C MET A 129 1.05 11.81 5.00
N GLN A 130 1.78 11.62 6.11
CA GLN A 130 1.19 11.33 7.41
C GLN A 130 0.41 12.57 7.83
N GLY A 131 -0.90 12.55 7.59
CA GLY A 131 -1.81 13.39 8.34
C GLY A 131 -1.76 12.90 9.78
N HIS A 132 -1.04 13.62 10.63
CA HIS A 132 -1.08 13.39 12.06
C HIS A 132 -2.47 13.80 12.55
N GLU A 133 -3.30 12.84 12.97
CA GLU A 133 -4.54 13.12 13.68
C GLU A 133 -4.18 13.47 15.13
N SER A 134 -3.63 14.66 15.34
CA SER A 134 -3.53 15.24 16.68
C SER A 134 -4.87 15.86 17.04
N GLY A 135 -5.70 15.09 17.75
CA GLY A 135 -6.97 15.53 18.32
C GLY A 135 -6.74 16.54 19.45
N THR A 136 -6.35 17.75 19.10
CA THR A 136 -6.44 18.91 19.98
C THR A 136 -7.73 19.65 19.66
N THR A 137 -8.65 19.66 20.62
CA THR A 137 -9.85 20.50 20.57
C THR A 137 -9.47 21.92 20.95
N ASP A 138 -9.85 22.91 20.14
CA ASP A 138 -9.64 24.31 20.48
C ASP A 138 -10.66 24.81 21.53
N GLU A 139 -10.44 26.04 22.02
CA GLU A 139 -11.32 26.71 23.00
C GLU A 139 -12.76 26.95 22.49
N HIS A 140 -13.00 26.72 21.20
CA HIS A 140 -14.30 26.87 20.53
C HIS A 140 -14.97 25.52 20.19
N GLY A 141 -14.41 24.40 20.66
CA GLY A 141 -14.98 23.07 20.46
C GLY A 141 -14.74 22.47 19.07
N TRP A 142 -13.77 22.98 18.31
CA TRP A 142 -13.35 22.38 17.05
C TRP A 142 -12.24 21.37 17.27
N THR A 143 -12.46 20.14 16.85
CA THR A 143 -11.42 19.11 16.87
C THR A 143 -10.62 19.19 15.59
N GLN A 144 -9.32 19.45 15.71
CA GLN A 144 -8.41 19.30 14.59
C GLN A 144 -8.30 17.82 14.26
N VAL A 145 -8.72 17.42 13.06
CA VAL A 145 -8.72 16.01 12.66
C VAL A 145 -7.63 15.68 11.67
N ARG A 146 -7.10 16.66 10.93
CA ARG A 146 -6.06 16.39 9.95
C ARG A 146 -5.19 17.60 9.69
N VAL A 147 -3.89 17.37 9.63
CA VAL A 147 -2.90 18.35 9.16
C VAL A 147 -2.30 17.84 7.85
N VAL A 148 -2.34 18.63 6.79
CA VAL A 148 -1.76 18.30 5.48
C VAL A 148 -0.67 19.31 5.18
N GLN A 149 0.58 18.86 5.08
CA GLN A 149 1.70 19.71 4.64
C GLN A 149 1.84 19.67 3.13
N CYS A 150 1.91 20.83 2.47
CA CYS A 150 2.01 20.93 1.02
C CYS A 150 3.48 21.06 0.59
N PRO A 151 4.09 20.04 -0.05
CA PRO A 151 5.55 19.93 -0.21
C PRO A 151 6.19 21.04 -1.08
N ASN A 152 5.41 21.71 -1.95
CA ASN A 152 5.95 22.70 -2.89
C ASN A 152 5.57 24.15 -2.57
N SER A 153 4.97 24.40 -1.40
CA SER A 153 4.38 25.72 -1.12
C SER A 153 4.60 26.25 0.29
N GLY A 154 5.14 25.42 1.21
CA GLY A 154 5.32 25.81 2.62
C GLY A 154 4.01 25.96 3.40
N PHE A 155 2.85 25.74 2.76
CA PHE A 155 1.56 25.82 3.42
C PHE A 155 1.26 24.55 4.22
N THR A 156 0.60 24.75 5.36
CA THR A 156 0.00 23.67 6.14
C THR A 156 -1.51 23.89 6.19
N ILE A 157 -2.26 22.92 5.68
CA ILE A 157 -3.71 22.88 5.74
C ILE A 157 -4.11 22.16 7.02
N ARG A 158 -4.95 22.80 7.83
CA ARG A 158 -5.54 22.15 9.01
C ARG A 158 -7.05 22.01 8.81
N VAL A 159 -7.54 20.79 8.94
CA VAL A 159 -8.95 20.43 8.81
C VAL A 159 -9.54 20.29 10.20
N TYR A 160 -10.62 21.01 10.45
CA TYR A 160 -11.32 21.03 11.73
C TYR A 160 -12.76 20.54 11.55
N LEU A 161 -13.21 19.70 12.49
CA LEU A 161 -14.58 19.22 12.58
C LEU A 161 -15.22 19.72 13.87
N CYS A 162 -16.44 20.25 13.75
CA CYS A 162 -17.37 20.46 14.85
C CYS A 162 -18.64 19.67 14.51
N SER A 163 -19.42 19.24 15.51
CA SER A 163 -20.50 18.24 15.43
C SER A 163 -21.56 18.42 14.33
N SER A 164 -21.56 19.55 13.62
CA SER A 164 -22.50 19.87 12.54
C SER A 164 -21.88 20.61 11.34
N VAL A 165 -20.56 20.91 11.33
CA VAL A 165 -19.92 21.76 10.30
C VAL A 165 -18.47 21.33 10.04
N VAL A 166 -18.06 21.28 8.77
CA VAL A 166 -16.66 21.08 8.33
C VAL A 166 -16.04 22.43 7.98
N SER A 167 -14.87 22.75 8.54
CA SER A 167 -14.16 24.00 8.25
C SER A 167 -12.69 23.74 7.91
N MET A 168 -12.19 24.40 6.85
CA MET A 168 -10.83 24.25 6.34
C MET A 168 -10.11 25.58 6.51
N ARG A 169 -9.04 25.61 7.31
CA ARG A 169 -8.21 26.81 7.51
C ARG A 169 -6.84 26.63 6.87
N PHE A 170 -6.47 27.59 6.05
CA PHE A 170 -5.14 27.71 5.47
C PHE A 170 -4.30 28.61 6.39
N LEU A 171 -3.21 28.08 6.93
CA LEU A 171 -2.25 28.86 7.71
C LEU A 171 -0.96 29.01 6.90
N HIS A 172 -0.48 30.25 6.84
CA HIS A 172 0.81 30.59 6.26
C HIS A 172 1.81 30.72 7.41
N HIS A 173 2.94 30.03 7.34
CA HIS A 173 4.10 30.36 8.17
C HIS A 173 4.97 31.29 7.35
N GLY A 174 5.05 32.55 7.79
CA GLY A 174 6.04 33.51 7.31
C GLY A 174 7.42 33.21 7.87
#